data_AF-A0A5C4PUM5-F1
#
_entry.id   AF-A0A5C4PUM5-F1
#
_cell.length_a   1.000
_cell.length_b   1.000
_cell.length_c   1.000
_cell.angle_alpha   90.00
_cell.angle_beta   90.00
_cell.angle_gamma   90.00
#
_symmetry.space_group_name_H-M   'P 1'
#
loop_
_entity.id
_entity.type
_entity.pdbx_description
1 polymer ?
#
loop_
_entity_poly.entity_id
_entity_poly.type
_entity_poly.pdbx_seq_one_letter_code
_entity_poly.pdbx_strand_id
1 'polypeptide(L)'
;MNANEYGYFVSFSIPEKELVFLIEEAERHQIPVYLNGLVHDDMQATVKAMLYLVNKYNINGVLIDPVRFSYYQISAVPALVKKCGHQFDVIYGDINLKQGLSMIEREGDCKNERK
;
A
#
# COMPACT_ATOMS: atom_id res chain seq x y z
N MET A 1 5.70 6.22 -13.29
CA MET A 1 6.11 5.43 -12.11
C MET A 1 7.60 5.59 -11.90
N ASN A 2 8.06 5.61 -10.66
CA ASN A 2 9.49 5.77 -10.37
C ASN A 2 10.26 4.50 -10.73
N ALA A 3 11.55 4.63 -11.06
CA ALA A 3 12.41 3.47 -11.35
C ALA A 3 12.46 2.54 -10.14
N ASN A 4 12.68 3.12 -8.95
CA ASN A 4 12.73 2.43 -7.67
C ASN A 4 11.70 3.04 -6.71
N GLU A 5 10.76 2.24 -6.23
CA GLU A 5 9.73 2.69 -5.28
C GLU A 5 9.23 1.55 -4.38
N TYR A 6 8.71 1.91 -3.22
CA TYR A 6 7.87 1.05 -2.40
C TYR A 6 6.43 1.54 -2.48
N GLY A 7 5.47 0.64 -2.31
CA GLY A 7 4.07 1.01 -2.19
C GLY A 7 3.32 -0.01 -1.35
N TYR A 8 2.43 0.48 -0.49
CA TYR A 8 1.56 -0.38 0.30
C TYR A 8 0.12 -0.25 -0.17
N PHE A 9 -0.46 -1.35 -0.61
CA PHE A 9 -1.73 -1.39 -1.33
C PHE A 9 -2.82 -1.90 -0.40
N VAL A 10 -3.84 -1.09 -0.19
CA VAL A 10 -4.95 -1.34 0.74
C VAL A 10 -6.30 -1.04 0.09
N SER A 11 -7.39 -1.43 0.74
CA SER A 11 -8.74 -1.04 0.32
C SER A 11 -9.68 -0.95 1.52
N PHE A 12 -10.85 -0.35 1.32
CA PHE A 12 -11.92 -0.31 2.33
C PHE A 12 -12.60 -1.66 2.58
N SER A 13 -12.24 -2.73 1.85
CA SER A 13 -12.66 -4.09 2.20
C SER A 13 -12.00 -4.60 3.48
N ILE A 14 -10.89 -3.98 3.89
CA ILE A 14 -10.16 -4.29 5.12
C ILE A 14 -10.95 -3.69 6.31
N PRO A 15 -11.12 -4.42 7.43
CA PRO A 15 -11.74 -3.88 8.63
C PRO A 15 -11.10 -2.56 9.08
N GLU A 16 -11.93 -1.59 9.49
CA GLU A 16 -11.49 -0.21 9.77
C GLU A 16 -10.24 -0.12 10.67
N LYS A 17 -10.23 -0.82 11.81
CA LYS A 17 -9.10 -0.77 12.75
C LYS A 17 -7.82 -1.36 12.16
N GLU A 18 -7.97 -2.41 11.36
CA GLU A 18 -6.84 -3.06 10.68
C GLU A 18 -6.31 -2.12 9.59
N LEU A 19 -7.20 -1.54 8.76
CA LEU A 19 -6.84 -0.56 7.74
C LEU A 19 -6.05 0.62 8.33
N VAL A 20 -6.49 1.17 9.46
CA VAL A 20 -5.78 2.25 10.16
C VAL A 20 -4.40 1.81 10.63
N PHE A 21 -4.31 0.64 11.29
CA PHE A 21 -3.04 0.09 11.74
C PHE A 21 -2.04 -0.08 10.59
N LEU A 22 -2.51 -0.59 9.45
CA LEU A 22 -1.73 -0.79 8.23
C LEU A 22 -1.22 0.53 7.63
N ILE A 23 -2.06 1.57 7.63
CA ILE A 23 -1.68 2.91 7.18
C ILE A 23 -0.59 3.49 8.10
N GLU A 24 -0.78 3.43 9.41
CA GLU A 24 0.18 3.96 10.38
C GLU A 24 1.54 3.23 10.32
N GLU A 25 1.54 1.89 10.13
CA GLU A 25 2.77 1.13 9.90
C GLU A 25 3.50 1.63 8.65
N ALA A 26 2.80 1.80 7.52
CA ALA A 26 3.41 2.29 6.29
C ALA A 26 3.98 3.71 6.45
N GLU A 27 3.27 4.59 7.17
CA GLU A 27 3.73 5.94 7.49
C GLU A 27 5.01 5.93 8.33
N ARG A 28 5.10 5.08 9.37
CA ARG A 28 6.33 4.90 10.18
C ARG A 28 7.53 4.50 9.33
N HIS A 29 7.28 3.75 8.26
CA HIS A 29 8.29 3.27 7.32
C HIS A 29 8.49 4.17 6.09
N GLN A 30 7.80 5.32 6.02
CA GLN A 30 7.84 6.25 4.88
C GLN A 30 7.46 5.60 3.55
N ILE A 31 6.54 4.62 3.60
CA ILE A 31 6.03 3.92 2.43
C ILE A 31 4.69 4.55 2.06
N PRO A 32 4.51 5.02 0.81
CA PRO A 32 3.24 5.57 0.37
C PRO A 32 2.16 4.48 0.36
N VAL A 33 0.98 4.83 0.85
CA VAL A 33 -0.20 3.95 0.83
C VAL A 33 -1.07 4.27 -0.38
N TYR A 34 -1.41 3.25 -1.15
CA TYR A 34 -2.28 3.31 -2.31
C TYR A 34 -3.60 2.60 -2.02
N LEU A 35 -4.69 3.33 -2.17
CA LEU A 35 -6.05 2.83 -1.99
C LEU A 35 -6.61 2.34 -3.34
N ASN A 36 -7.20 1.14 -3.33
CA ASN A 36 -7.85 0.60 -4.52
C ASN A 36 -9.16 1.31 -4.83
N GLY A 37 -9.14 2.19 -5.84
CA GLY A 37 -10.34 2.72 -6.46
C GLY A 37 -11.24 3.51 -5.52
N LEU A 38 -12.54 3.48 -5.83
CA LEU A 38 -13.57 4.26 -5.15
C LEU A 38 -14.51 3.34 -4.35
N VAL A 39 -14.99 3.84 -3.21
CA VAL A 39 -16.08 3.22 -2.45
C VAL A 39 -17.34 3.21 -3.30
N HIS A 40 -17.81 2.03 -3.71
CA HIS A 40 -19.00 1.86 -4.55
C HIS A 40 -18.99 2.70 -5.84
N ASP A 41 -17.82 2.85 -6.47
CA ASP A 41 -17.61 3.70 -7.65
C ASP A 41 -17.91 5.22 -7.43
N ASP A 42 -18.00 5.66 -6.16
CA ASP A 42 -18.28 7.05 -5.79
C ASP A 42 -17.06 7.72 -5.12
N MET A 43 -16.50 8.71 -5.81
CA MET A 43 -15.36 9.48 -5.34
C MET A 43 -15.70 10.33 -4.11
N GLN A 44 -16.92 10.88 -4.01
CA GLN A 44 -17.34 11.64 -2.84
C GLN A 44 -17.46 10.73 -1.61
N ALA A 45 -18.02 9.55 -1.77
CA ALA A 45 -18.09 8.55 -0.70
C ALA A 45 -16.69 8.16 -0.22
N THR A 46 -15.77 7.94 -1.16
CA THR A 46 -14.35 7.63 -0.90
C THR A 46 -13.67 8.72 -0.09
N VAL A 47 -13.81 9.99 -0.52
CA VAL A 47 -13.21 11.14 0.17
C VAL A 47 -13.81 11.30 1.57
N LYS A 48 -15.13 11.14 1.74
CA LYS A 48 -15.79 11.21 3.05
C LYS A 48 -15.28 10.12 3.99
N ALA A 49 -15.15 8.89 3.50
CA ALA A 49 -14.63 7.77 4.28
C ALA A 49 -13.17 8.02 4.70
N MET A 50 -12.32 8.52 3.80
CA MET A 50 -10.94 8.88 4.15
C MET A 50 -10.87 10.05 5.13
N LEU A 51 -11.66 11.11 4.92
CA LEU A 51 -11.73 12.24 5.84
C LEU A 51 -12.18 11.82 7.25
N TYR A 52 -13.13 10.88 7.32
CA TYR A 52 -13.53 10.27 8.59
C TYR A 52 -12.35 9.59 9.29
N LEU A 53 -11.57 8.77 8.58
CA LEU A 53 -10.41 8.08 9.16
C LEU A 53 -9.32 9.07 9.60
N VAL A 54 -8.99 10.05 8.76
CA VAL A 54 -8.01 11.11 9.07
C VAL A 54 -8.43 11.85 10.34
N ASN A 55 -9.69 12.27 10.45
CA ASN A 55 -10.16 13.00 11.62
C ASN A 55 -10.23 12.14 12.90
N LYS A 56 -10.60 10.86 12.76
CA LYS A 56 -10.79 9.96 13.90
C LYS A 56 -9.48 9.40 14.46
N TYR A 57 -8.52 9.10 13.57
CA TYR A 57 -7.29 8.38 13.91
C TYR A 57 -6.02 9.20 13.68
N ASN A 58 -6.12 10.40 13.10
CA ASN A 58 -4.99 11.28 12.83
C ASN A 58 -3.92 10.64 11.92
N ILE A 59 -4.36 9.83 10.96
CA ILE A 59 -3.52 9.30 9.87
C ILE A 59 -3.24 10.40 8.83
N ASN A 60 -2.12 10.28 8.10
CA ASN A 60 -1.71 11.25 7.08
C ASN A 60 -2.49 11.12 5.76
N GLY A 61 -3.28 10.06 5.61
CA GLY A 61 -4.12 9.80 4.45
C GLY A 61 -3.49 8.84 3.44
N VAL A 62 -4.13 8.68 2.29
CA VAL A 62 -3.75 7.71 1.26
C VAL A 62 -3.79 8.33 -0.13
N LEU A 63 -3.10 7.71 -1.08
CA LEU A 63 -3.16 8.05 -2.49
C LEU A 63 -4.20 7.15 -3.19
N ILE A 64 -5.10 7.73 -3.97
CA ILE A 64 -6.03 6.97 -4.82
C ILE A 64 -5.37 6.80 -6.19
N ASP A 65 -4.91 5.59 -6.52
CA ASP A 65 -4.18 5.32 -7.77
C ASP A 65 -4.54 3.94 -8.36
N PRO A 66 -5.65 3.83 -9.11
CA PRO A 66 -6.07 2.56 -9.74
C PRO A 66 -5.10 2.09 -10.84
N VAL A 67 -4.27 2.99 -11.39
CA VAL A 67 -3.29 2.66 -12.42
C VAL A 67 -2.17 1.81 -11.81
N ARG A 68 -1.73 2.13 -10.58
CA ARG A 68 -0.74 1.33 -9.85
C ARG A 68 -1.26 -0.07 -9.54
N PHE A 69 -2.51 -0.22 -9.11
CA PHE A 69 -3.12 -1.54 -8.88
C PHE A 69 -3.07 -2.40 -10.13
N SER A 70 -3.42 -1.82 -11.28
CA SER A 70 -3.41 -2.52 -12.57
C SER A 70 -1.99 -2.87 -13.02
N TYR A 71 -1.04 -1.93 -12.88
CA TYR A 71 0.35 -2.14 -13.29
C TYR A 71 1.03 -3.27 -12.51
N TYR A 72 0.86 -3.28 -11.17
CA TYR A 72 1.43 -4.30 -10.30
C TYR A 72 0.58 -5.58 -10.20
N GLN A 73 -0.52 -5.66 -10.94
CA GLN A 73 -1.44 -6.80 -10.97
C GLN A 73 -1.94 -7.20 -9.57
N ILE A 74 -2.22 -6.19 -8.72
CA ILE A 74 -2.67 -6.41 -7.34
C ILE A 74 -4.11 -6.89 -7.36
N SER A 75 -4.30 -8.18 -7.08
CA SER A 75 -5.61 -8.84 -7.05
C SER A 75 -6.17 -9.06 -5.65
N ALA A 76 -5.33 -8.92 -4.62
CA ALA A 76 -5.68 -9.04 -3.21
C ALA A 76 -5.01 -7.94 -2.38
N VAL A 77 -5.60 -7.61 -1.24
CA VAL A 77 -5.07 -6.63 -0.27
C VAL A 77 -5.11 -7.21 1.14
N PRO A 78 -4.19 -6.80 2.04
CA PRO A 78 -3.11 -5.85 1.79
C PRO A 78 -1.96 -6.45 0.96
N ALA A 79 -1.23 -5.58 0.25
CA ALA A 79 -0.05 -5.98 -0.53
C ALA A 79 1.09 -4.96 -0.43
N LEU A 80 2.31 -5.43 -0.17
CA LEU A 80 3.54 -4.65 -0.21
C LEU A 80 4.25 -4.88 -1.55
N VAL A 81 4.54 -3.78 -2.23
CA VAL A 81 5.27 -3.79 -3.50
C VAL A 81 6.62 -3.12 -3.33
N LYS A 82 7.65 -3.73 -3.94
CA LYS A 82 8.94 -3.11 -4.20
C LYS A 82 9.22 -3.16 -5.69
N LYS A 83 9.37 -2.00 -6.33
CA LYS A 83 9.83 -1.89 -7.71
C LYS A 83 11.33 -1.62 -7.77
N CYS A 84 12.03 -2.32 -8.66
CA CYS A 84 13.45 -2.16 -8.96
C CYS A 84 13.66 -2.15 -10.48
N GLY A 85 13.88 -0.96 -11.05
CA GLY A 85 14.03 -0.79 -12.50
C GLY A 85 12.81 -1.25 -13.29
N HIS A 86 12.92 -2.39 -13.98
CA HIS A 86 11.85 -2.99 -14.80
C HIS A 86 11.10 -4.14 -14.12
N GLN A 87 11.53 -4.53 -12.92
CA GLN A 87 10.97 -5.63 -12.15
C GLN A 87 10.32 -5.12 -10.88
N PHE A 88 9.48 -5.96 -10.27
CA PHE A 88 8.90 -5.68 -8.97
C PHE A 88 8.58 -6.98 -8.22
N ASP A 89 8.69 -6.92 -6.91
CA ASP A 89 8.25 -7.95 -5.97
C ASP A 89 6.91 -7.53 -5.36
N VAL A 90 6.04 -8.51 -5.12
CA VAL A 90 4.76 -8.33 -4.42
C VAL A 90 4.65 -9.34 -3.29
N ILE A 91 4.35 -8.85 -2.09
CA ILE A 91 4.06 -9.66 -0.91
C ILE A 91 2.63 -9.38 -0.46
N TYR A 92 1.83 -10.42 -0.29
CA TYR A 92 0.44 -10.33 0.15
C TYR A 92 0.28 -10.70 1.64
N GLY A 93 -0.75 -10.13 2.27
CA GLY A 93 -1.24 -10.53 3.59
C GLY A 93 -0.78 -9.65 4.75
N ASP A 94 -1.34 -9.93 5.94
CA ASP A 94 -1.07 -9.25 7.21
C ASP A 94 0.30 -9.67 7.80
N ILE A 95 1.33 -9.52 6.98
CA ILE A 95 2.71 -9.71 7.39
C ILE A 95 3.15 -8.37 8.00
N ASN A 96 3.74 -8.42 9.19
CA ASN A 96 4.36 -7.24 9.79
C ASN A 96 5.24 -6.54 8.73
N LEU A 97 5.02 -5.25 8.51
CA LEU A 97 5.60 -4.55 7.36
C LEU A 97 7.13 -4.67 7.30
N LYS A 98 7.79 -4.65 8.47
CA LYS A 98 9.23 -4.87 8.59
C LYS A 98 9.67 -6.28 8.15
N GLN A 99 8.86 -7.31 8.44
CA GLN A 99 9.12 -8.67 7.97
C GLN A 99 8.93 -8.75 6.45
N GLY A 100 7.89 -8.13 5.89
CA GLY A 100 7.67 -8.07 4.45
C GLY A 100 8.84 -7.40 3.73
N LEU A 101 9.31 -6.26 4.25
CA LEU A 101 10.51 -5.60 3.74
C LEU A 101 11.75 -6.51 3.80
N SER A 102 11.93 -7.21 4.92
CA SER A 102 13.05 -8.15 5.09
C SER A 102 12.98 -9.34 4.12
N MET A 103 11.78 -9.81 3.79
CA MET A 103 11.59 -10.89 2.80
C MET A 103 11.99 -10.44 1.41
N ILE A 104 11.54 -9.25 0.96
CA ILE A 104 11.94 -8.68 -0.33
C ILE A 104 13.45 -8.51 -0.42
N GLU A 105 14.07 -7.97 0.64
CA GLU A 105 15.53 -7.72 0.66
C GLU A 105 16.36 -9.02 0.62
N ARG A 106 15.85 -10.12 1.15
CA ARG A 106 16.59 -11.39 1.24
C ARG A 106 16.31 -12.34 0.07
N GLU A 107 15.07 -12.41 -0.36
CA GLU A 107 14.55 -13.48 -1.21
C GLU A 107 13.95 -12.96 -2.52
N GLY A 108 13.56 -11.69 -2.59
CA GLY A 108 12.95 -11.07 -3.76
C GLY A 108 13.90 -10.86 -4.94
N ASP A 109 13.33 -10.64 -6.12
CA ASP A 109 14.07 -10.33 -7.34
C ASP A 109 14.78 -8.97 -7.23
N CYS A 110 14.25 -8.05 -6.40
CA CYS A 110 14.84 -6.74 -6.14
C CYS A 110 16.02 -6.73 -5.15
N LYS A 111 16.47 -7.87 -4.61
CA LYS A 111 17.55 -7.96 -3.60
C LYS A 111 18.90 -7.34 -4.02
N ASN A 112 19.18 -7.25 -5.32
CA ASN A 112 20.48 -6.80 -5.84
C ASN A 112 20.57 -5.29 -6.07
N GLU A 113 19.46 -4.55 -5.96
CA GLU A 113 19.46 -3.11 -6.10
C GLU A 113 19.66 -2.46 -4.73
N ARG A 114 20.92 -2.40 -4.27
CA ARG A 114 21.29 -1.58 -3.11
C ARG A 114 21.11 -0.10 -3.46
N LYS A 115 20.53 0.64 -2.50
CA LYS A 115 20.39 2.11 -2.50
C LYS A 115 21.68 2.83 -2.89
#